data_AF-A0A7W0TQV8-F1
#
_entry.id   AF-A0A7W0TQV8-F1
#
_cell.length_a   1.000
_cell.length_b   1.000
_cell.length_c   1.000
_cell.angle_alpha   90.00
_cell.angle_beta   90.00
_cell.angle_gamma   90.00
#
_symmetry.space_group_name_H-M   'P 1'
#
loop_
_entity.id
_entity.type
_entity.pdbx_description
1 polymer ?
#
loop_
_entity_poly.entity_id
_entity_poly.type
_entity_poly.pdbx_seq_one_letter_code
_entity_poly.pdbx_strand_id
1 'polypeptide(L)' 'IDHAVGVVCAKKRGDRVEAGEPLAEIHARDEGSAGRGAADVLASYQLADEAPEERPVLLEIRA' A
#
# COMPACT_ATOMS: atom_id res chain seq x y z
N ILE A 1 -12.70 -8.23 15.69
CA ILE A 1 -12.14 -7.93 14.35
C ILE A 1 -13.33 -7.64 13.46
N ASP A 2 -13.33 -6.50 12.77
CA ASP A 2 -14.30 -6.23 11.72
C ASP A 2 -13.71 -6.77 10.42
N HIS A 3 -14.43 -7.65 9.74
CA HIS A 3 -13.94 -8.30 8.51
C HIS A 3 -14.24 -7.47 7.25
N ALA A 4 -15.00 -6.38 7.39
CA ALA A 4 -15.27 -5.46 6.30
C ALA A 4 -14.22 -4.33 6.20
N VAL A 5 -13.36 -4.15 7.21
CA VAL A 5 -12.29 -3.15 7.17
C VAL A 5 -10.98 -3.73 6.65
N GLY A 6 -10.21 -2.91 5.95
CA GLY A 6 -8.95 -3.33 5.34
C GLY A 6 -8.38 -2.30 4.37
N VAL A 7 -7.29 -2.69 3.72
CA VAL A 7 -6.60 -1.88 2.70
C VAL A 7 -6.47 -2.71 1.44
N VAL A 8 -6.89 -2.14 0.30
CA VAL A 8 -6.69 -2.74 -1.02
C VAL A 8 -5.57 -1.96 -1.71
N CYS A 9 -4.41 -2.58 -1.90
CA CYS A 9 -3.28 -1.94 -2.59
C CYS A 9 -3.53 -1.90 -4.10
N ALA A 10 -3.66 -0.70 -4.66
CA ALA A 10 -3.85 -0.49 -6.10
C ALA A 10 -2.50 -0.47 -6.84
N LYS A 11 -1.47 0.10 -6.22
CA LYS A 11 -0.10 0.18 -6.76
C LYS A 11 0.86 -0.62 -5.89
N LYS A 12 1.66 -1.48 -6.53
CA LYS A 12 2.67 -2.35 -5.92
C LYS A 12 4.05 -1.71 -6.00
N ARG A 13 5.00 -2.30 -5.28
CA ARG A 13 6.41 -1.89 -5.32
C ARG A 13 6.93 -1.98 -6.76
N GLY A 14 7.42 -0.85 -7.27
CA GLY A 14 7.94 -0.73 -8.64
C GLY A 14 6.94 -0.27 -9.68
N ASP A 15 5.64 -0.19 -9.33
CA ASP A 15 4.66 0.39 -10.25
C ASP A 15 4.89 1.89 -10.42
N ARG A 16 4.80 2.36 -11.66
CA ARG A 16 4.77 3.80 -11.97
C ARG A 16 3.45 4.40 -11.47
N VAL A 17 3.56 5.57 -10.86
CA VAL A 17 2.41 6.35 -10.38
C VAL A 17 2.44 7.76 -10.93
N GLU A 18 1.26 8.33 -11.15
CA GLU A 18 1.08 9.73 -11.52
C GLU A 18 0.27 10.48 -10.45
N ALA A 19 0.40 11.80 -10.42
CA ALA A 19 -0.33 12.62 -9.46
C ALA A 19 -1.84 12.46 -9.66
N GLY A 20 -2.55 12.18 -8.56
CA GLY A 20 -3.99 11.92 -8.57
C GLY A 20 -4.37 10.46 -8.79
N GLU A 21 -3.42 9.57 -9.12
CA GLU A 21 -3.69 8.13 -9.11
C GLU A 21 -3.76 7.59 -7.68
N PRO A 22 -4.71 6.70 -7.36
CA PRO A 22 -4.78 6.07 -6.05
C PRO A 22 -3.63 5.07 -5.85
N LEU A 23 -2.97 5.14 -4.69
CA LEU A 23 -1.99 4.14 -4.25
C LEU A 23 -2.66 2.90 -3.63
N ALA A 24 -3.70 3.15 -2.83
CA ALA A 24 -4.50 2.16 -2.15
C ALA A 24 -5.90 2.69 -1.82
N GLU A 25 -6.83 1.79 -1.55
CA GLU A 25 -8.19 2.08 -1.07
C GLU A 25 -8.34 1.64 0.39
N ILE A 26 -8.97 2.47 1.20
CA ILE A 26 -9.19 2.22 2.63
C ILE A 26 -10.65 1.87 2.86
N HIS A 27 -10.91 0.64 3.33
CA HIS A 27 -12.22 0.25 3.83
C HIS A 27 -12.23 0.40 5.34
N ALA A 28 -13.09 1.30 5.83
CA ALA A 28 -13.14 1.66 7.24
C ALA A 28 -14.60 1.73 7.72
N ARG A 29 -14.80 1.51 9.02
CA ARG A 29 -16.13 1.50 9.63
C ARG A 29 -16.76 2.89 9.75
N ASP A 30 -15.94 3.94 9.74
CA ASP A 30 -16.35 5.34 9.88
C ASP A 30 -15.33 6.28 9.20
N GLU A 31 -15.75 7.51 8.91
CA GLU A 31 -14.91 8.51 8.21
C GLU A 31 -13.64 8.87 9.00
N GLY A 32 -13.72 8.91 10.34
CA GLY A 32 -12.56 9.21 11.17
C GLY A 32 -11.46 8.15 11.08
N SER A 33 -11.85 6.88 11.05
CA SER A 33 -10.93 5.76 10.83
C SER A 33 -10.46 5.68 9.39
N ALA A 34 -11.29 6.05 8.41
CA ALA A 34 -10.87 6.19 7.01
C ALA A 34 -9.74 7.22 6.86
N GLY A 35 -9.91 8.41 7.44
CA GLY A 35 -8.90 9.48 7.37
C GLY A 35 -7.58 9.10 8.04
N ARG A 36 -7.62 8.46 9.20
CA ARG A 36 -6.40 7.94 9.86
C ARG A 36 -5.71 6.86 9.04
N GLY A 37 -6.48 5.88 8.54
CA GLY A 37 -5.93 4.82 7.70
C GLY A 37 -5.30 5.35 6.41
N ALA A 38 -5.90 6.34 5.77
CA ALA A 38 -5.34 6.99 4.59
C ALA A 38 -4.01 7.70 4.90
N ALA A 39 -3.93 8.41 6.03
CA ALA A 39 -2.70 9.08 6.45
C ALA A 39 -1.58 8.06 6.78
N ASP A 40 -1.90 7.00 7.50
CA ASP A 40 -0.95 5.94 7.88
C ASP A 40 -0.41 5.20 6.65
N VAL A 41 -1.30 4.87 5.69
CA VAL A 41 -0.90 4.21 4.43
C VAL A 41 -0.04 5.16 3.59
N LEU A 42 -0.42 6.43 3.45
CA LEU A 42 0.39 7.38 2.68
C LEU A 42 1.79 7.56 3.27
N ALA A 43 1.90 7.64 4.60
CA ALA A 43 3.18 7.72 5.30
C ALA A 43 4.04 6.44 5.16
N SER A 44 3.44 5.32 4.77
CA SER A 44 4.11 4.03 4.58
C SER A 44 4.68 3.85 3.16
N TYR A 45 4.30 4.68 2.20
CA TYR A 45 4.83 4.65 0.83
C TYR A 45 6.05 5.57 0.70
N GLN A 46 7.04 5.11 -0.07
CA GLN A 46 8.16 5.93 -0.55
C GLN A 46 8.07 6.02 -2.06
N LEU A 47 8.04 7.25 -2.58
CA LEU A 47 8.05 7.54 -4.01
C LEU A 47 9.45 7.98 -4.42
N ALA A 48 9.92 7.48 -5.55
CA ALA A 48 11.22 7.79 -6.12
C ALA A 48 11.11 7.92 -7.64
N ASP A 49 12.05 8.63 -8.26
CA ASP A 49 12.07 8.85 -9.71
C ASP A 49 12.41 7.58 -10.51
N GLU A 50 13.13 6.65 -9.88
CA GLU A 50 13.56 5.39 -10.48
C GLU A 50 12.88 4.19 -9.82
N ALA A 51 12.64 3.15 -10.62
CA ALA A 51 12.11 1.89 -10.10
C ALA A 51 13.13 1.23 -9.16
N PRO A 52 12.70 0.65 -8.03
CA PRO A 52 13.60 -0.01 -7.10
C PRO A 52 14.09 -1.34 -7.67
N GLU A 53 15.25 -1.83 -7.19
CA GLU A 53 15.74 -3.16 -7.57
C GLU A 53 14.72 -4.27 -7.27
N GLU A 54 14.52 -5.18 -8.21
CA GLU A 54 13.65 -6.34 -8.02
C GLU A 54 14.20 -7.25 -6.91
N ARG A 55 13.32 -7.66 -5.99
CA ARG A 55 13.67 -8.55 -4.88
C ARG A 55 12.70 -9.73 -4.85
N PRO A 56 13.19 -10.98 -4.81
CA PRO A 56 12.32 -12.14 -4.69
C PRO A 56 11.60 -12.15 -3.34
N VAL A 57 10.34 -12.57 -3.35
CA VAL A 57 9.55 -12.73 -2.12
C VAL A 57 10.02 -13.94 -1.30
N LEU A 58 10.39 -15.02 -1.99
CA LEU A 58 10.98 -16.21 -1.38
C LEU A 58 12.50 -16.10 -1.41
N LEU A 59 13.13 -16.04 -0.23
CA LEU A 59 14.58 -15.85 -0.13
C LEU A 59 15.36 -17.17 -0.11
N GLU A 60 14.85 -18.18 0.61
CA GLU A 60 15.52 -19.46 0.79
C GLU A 60 14.48 -20.55 1.12
N ILE A 61 14.71 -21.78 0.63
CA ILE A 61 14.01 -22.98 1.11
C ILE A 61 15.06 -23.82 1.82
N ARG A 62 14.79 -24.18 3.09
CA ARG A 62 15.63 -25.09 3.86
C ARG A 62 14.98 -26.46 3.97
N ALA A 63 15.80 -27.50 3.82
CA ALA A 63 15.43 -28.90 4.02
C ALA A 63 15.71 -29.34 5.45
#